data_AF-A0A3D8SQ44-F1
#
_entry.id   AF-A0A3D8SQ44-F1
#
_cell.length_a   1.000
_cell.length_b   1.000
_cell.length_c   1.000
_cell.angle_alpha   90.00
_cell.angle_beta   90.00
_cell.angle_gamma   90.00
#
_symmetry.space_group_name_H-M   'P 1'
#
loop_
_entity.id
_entity.type
_entity.pdbx_description
1 polymer ?
#
loop_
_entity_poly.entity_id
_entity_poly.type
_entity_poly.pdbx_seq_one_letter_code
_entity_poly.pdbx_strand_id
1 'polypeptide(L)'
;MTYQDRYFFQSQLENWWNCIPEMILVGHQKGTRSNDDKYFPALLFQVIALSLLFLPPTAAIDLEVLQKGESLHALSAKYSDFGCTLMTLLGRHFPTISSIQHDLLRSAWLKTSNLVPESWHTLSQAIRQAQEIGLHEDKKGDEGPGSVADKLCQIWHDEYRKRLWLNLFMWDIQMAMMLGRPTTIDTNTCKFTPPVNCSMPKNLSATVPELLKEGDTPSPFTERLLQYQLTLQILKMTAMGANRPFPRDPSIISTLHQEALSFLNSIPATLRHQNPDTRWDTECPFLIHQREFLLCGTLCYLLALHRPHISTISKSRDAALQAAFMILESQQRLFKHVSPQYYKLHSITFFNFDASVQLSAILLSQPAPEASTVERALRCIGLSINLLEAVAEQSALAKASLPVVKALHQRLQGSLHVDHEEVSPALPKLPLDIVLTPRPDVMGSGGSDNTITDSLWTFDYHSTQLSLNFGSSWDSFGSEKCNSHTLPLDSIADHATLPSLPGQGVSANGFVNDSSGADLLAQMDISTDEHFPHWYID
;
A
#
# COMPACT_ATOMS: atom_id res chain seq x y z
N MET A 1 4.40 4.65 9.05
CA MET A 1 3.82 5.07 7.76
C MET A 1 2.73 6.11 8.01
N THR A 2 3.11 7.35 8.30
CA THR A 2 2.14 8.38 8.65
C THR A 2 1.30 8.70 7.41
N TYR A 3 -0.03 8.63 7.50
CA TYR A 3 -0.96 8.93 6.40
C TYR A 3 -1.82 10.17 6.68
N GLN A 4 -1.82 10.65 7.92
CA GLN A 4 -2.64 11.75 8.39
C GLN A 4 -1.87 12.57 9.44
N ASP A 5 -1.98 13.89 9.40
CA ASP A 5 -1.45 14.74 10.47
C ASP A 5 -2.47 14.81 11.62
N ARG A 6 -2.03 14.40 12.82
CA ARG A 6 -2.79 14.33 14.08
C ARG A 6 -3.37 15.67 14.46
N TYR A 7 -2.62 16.75 14.29
CA TYR A 7 -3.10 18.09 14.62
C TYR A 7 -4.42 18.41 13.90
N PHE A 8 -4.46 18.21 12.57
CA PHE A 8 -5.64 18.50 11.77
C PHE A 8 -6.79 17.53 12.07
N PHE A 9 -6.48 16.24 12.24
CA PHE A 9 -7.49 15.25 12.61
C PHE A 9 -8.12 15.52 13.98
N GLN A 10 -7.30 15.80 14.99
CA GLN A 10 -7.77 16.08 16.35
C GLN A 10 -8.60 17.36 16.41
N SER A 11 -8.13 18.43 15.75
CA SER A 11 -8.91 19.67 15.62
C SER A 11 -10.27 19.41 14.97
N GLN A 12 -10.31 18.56 13.93
CA GLN A 12 -11.55 18.19 13.26
C GLN A 12 -12.46 17.32 14.13
N LEU A 13 -11.88 16.39 14.91
CA LEU A 13 -12.60 15.54 15.86
C LEU A 13 -13.27 16.38 16.95
N GLU A 14 -12.53 17.31 17.55
CA GLU A 14 -13.03 18.22 18.58
C GLU A 14 -14.17 19.09 18.04
N ASN A 15 -13.99 19.67 16.85
CA ASN A 15 -15.03 20.44 16.17
C ASN A 15 -16.28 19.60 15.89
N TRP A 16 -16.11 18.41 15.33
CA TRP A 16 -17.21 17.51 15.03
C TRP A 16 -17.96 17.07 16.30
N TRP A 17 -17.23 16.76 17.38
CA TRP A 17 -17.79 16.36 18.68
C TRP A 17 -18.65 17.46 19.30
N ASN A 18 -18.14 18.69 19.33
CA ASN A 18 -18.86 19.85 19.85
C ASN A 18 -20.13 20.17 19.04
N CYS A 19 -20.17 19.74 17.78
CA CYS A 19 -21.31 19.89 16.91
C CYS A 19 -22.40 18.81 17.09
N ILE A 20 -22.17 17.72 17.85
CA ILE A 20 -23.13 16.61 18.05
C ILE A 20 -24.44 17.05 18.72
N PRO A 21 -24.44 17.85 19.81
CA PRO A 21 -25.68 18.27 20.46
C PRO A 21 -26.63 19.01 19.50
N GLU A 22 -26.08 19.85 18.61
CA GLU A 22 -26.86 20.53 17.56
C GLU A 22 -27.41 19.56 16.51
N MET A 23 -26.71 18.46 16.20
CA MET A 23 -27.20 17.43 15.27
C MET A 23 -28.46 16.75 15.77
N ILE A 24 -28.50 16.47 17.08
CA ILE A 24 -29.60 15.77 17.73
C ILE A 24 -30.78 16.71 17.95
N LEU A 25 -30.53 17.98 18.28
CA LEU A 25 -31.56 18.94 18.68
C LEU A 25 -32.25 19.67 17.51
N VAL A 26 -31.53 20.00 16.43
CA VAL A 26 -32.05 20.97 15.43
C VAL A 26 -32.63 20.32 14.18
N GLY A 27 -32.46 19.01 13.98
CA GLY A 27 -33.06 18.27 12.86
C GLY A 27 -32.73 18.90 11.50
N HIS A 28 -31.60 18.53 10.89
CA HIS A 28 -31.22 18.87 9.50
C HIS A 28 -31.71 20.25 9.01
N GLN A 29 -31.31 21.35 9.66
CA GLN A 29 -31.36 22.63 8.96
C GLN A 29 -30.38 22.57 7.78
N LYS A 30 -30.93 22.41 6.57
CA LYS A 30 -30.23 22.54 5.29
C LYS A 30 -29.59 23.93 5.26
N GLY A 31 -28.27 24.04 5.49
CA GLY A 31 -27.58 25.27 5.10
C GLY A 31 -26.20 25.58 5.66
N THR A 32 -25.74 25.06 6.80
CA THR A 32 -24.60 25.71 7.49
C THR A 32 -23.32 24.89 7.65
N ARG A 33 -23.27 23.62 7.24
CA ARG A 33 -22.08 22.78 7.44
C ARG A 33 -21.20 22.63 6.22
N SER A 34 -19.89 22.70 6.46
CA SER A 34 -18.87 22.37 5.47
C SER A 34 -19.11 20.95 4.96
N ASN A 35 -18.75 20.69 3.71
CA ASN A 35 -18.80 19.32 3.20
C ASN A 35 -17.80 18.42 3.95
N ASP A 36 -16.70 18.98 4.46
CA ASP A 36 -15.68 18.23 5.19
C ASP A 36 -16.25 17.63 6.49
N ASP A 37 -17.06 18.40 7.22
CA ASP A 37 -17.77 17.93 8.43
C ASP A 37 -18.74 16.77 8.16
N LYS A 38 -19.29 16.68 6.94
CA LYS A 38 -20.20 15.61 6.54
C LYS A 38 -19.43 14.32 6.26
N TYR A 39 -18.25 14.43 5.65
CA TYR A 39 -17.40 13.27 5.32
C TYR A 39 -16.56 12.78 6.52
N PHE A 40 -16.34 13.63 7.52
CA PHE A 40 -15.53 13.30 8.69
C PHE A 40 -15.92 12.01 9.43
N PRO A 41 -17.21 11.69 9.70
CA PRO A 41 -17.55 10.44 10.37
C PRO A 41 -17.14 9.20 9.57
N ALA A 42 -17.15 9.28 8.24
CA ALA A 42 -16.68 8.18 7.40
C ALA A 42 -15.17 7.99 7.57
N LEU A 43 -14.41 9.10 7.57
CA LEU A 43 -12.98 9.09 7.86
C LEU A 43 -12.69 8.51 9.25
N LEU A 44 -13.45 8.92 10.28
CA LEU A 44 -13.33 8.40 11.64
C LEU A 44 -13.52 6.88 11.68
N PHE A 45 -14.49 6.34 10.94
CA PHE A 45 -14.65 4.89 10.84
C PHE A 45 -13.44 4.18 10.22
N GLN A 46 -12.76 4.79 9.24
CA GLN A 46 -11.51 4.21 8.69
C GLN A 46 -10.36 4.29 9.69
N VAL A 47 -10.25 5.37 10.47
CA VAL A 47 -9.28 5.49 11.55
C VAL A 47 -9.51 4.40 12.60
N ILE A 48 -10.76 4.20 13.04
CA ILE A 48 -11.12 3.13 13.99
C ILE A 48 -10.78 1.76 13.41
N ALA A 49 -11.14 1.50 12.14
CA ALA A 49 -10.87 0.23 11.49
C ALA A 49 -9.37 -0.11 11.49
N LEU A 50 -8.52 0.85 11.13
CA LEU A 50 -7.07 0.66 11.14
C LEU A 50 -6.53 0.50 12.57
N SER A 51 -6.99 1.32 13.53
CA SER A 51 -6.59 1.20 14.93
C SER A 51 -6.87 -0.20 15.50
N LEU A 52 -8.04 -0.76 15.18
CA LEU A 52 -8.41 -2.13 15.59
C LEU A 52 -7.50 -3.21 15.00
N LEU A 53 -6.86 -2.98 13.85
CA LEU A 53 -5.92 -3.95 13.27
C LEU A 53 -4.60 -4.02 14.04
N PHE A 54 -4.15 -2.90 14.60
CA PHE A 54 -2.82 -2.73 15.21
C PHE A 54 -2.85 -2.54 16.72
N LEU A 55 -4.02 -2.72 17.34
CA LEU A 55 -4.17 -2.58 18.78
C LEU A 55 -3.32 -3.64 19.52
N PRO A 56 -2.60 -3.27 20.59
CA PRO A 56 -1.90 -4.23 21.42
C PRO A 56 -2.84 -5.30 21.98
N PRO A 57 -2.41 -6.57 22.11
CA PRO A 57 -3.20 -7.61 22.77
C PRO A 57 -3.55 -7.29 24.23
N THR A 58 -2.80 -6.38 24.84
CA THR A 58 -2.95 -5.91 26.23
C THR A 58 -3.88 -4.71 26.36
N ALA A 59 -4.35 -4.12 25.26
CA ALA A 59 -5.23 -2.97 25.32
C ALA A 59 -6.57 -3.40 25.93
N ALA A 60 -6.99 -2.68 26.97
CA ALA A 60 -8.30 -2.86 27.60
C ALA A 60 -9.38 -2.30 26.65
N ILE A 61 -9.84 -3.11 25.70
CA ILE A 61 -11.08 -2.80 24.99
C ILE A 61 -12.23 -3.22 25.87
N ASP A 62 -13.24 -2.35 26.02
CA ASP A 62 -14.46 -2.68 26.71
C ASP A 62 -15.02 -4.01 26.19
N LEU A 63 -15.03 -4.99 27.09
CA LEU A 63 -15.17 -6.39 26.77
C LEU A 63 -16.56 -6.70 26.20
N GLU A 64 -17.56 -5.83 26.32
CA GLU A 64 -18.92 -6.10 25.86
C GLU A 64 -19.04 -6.35 24.34
N VAL A 65 -18.18 -5.72 23.52
CA VAL A 65 -18.15 -5.95 22.06
C VAL A 65 -17.41 -7.26 21.72
N LEU A 66 -16.34 -7.57 22.45
CA LEU A 66 -15.59 -8.83 22.31
C LEU A 66 -16.30 -10.04 22.95
N GLN A 67 -17.18 -9.81 23.94
CA GLN A 67 -17.98 -10.81 24.65
C GLN A 67 -18.99 -11.51 23.71
N LYS A 68 -19.29 -10.93 22.54
CA LYS A 68 -20.06 -11.57 21.46
C LYS A 68 -19.24 -12.54 20.60
N GLY A 69 -17.96 -12.74 20.90
CA GLY A 69 -17.08 -13.67 20.17
C GLY A 69 -16.58 -13.15 18.82
N GLU A 70 -16.80 -11.88 18.48
CA GLU A 70 -16.29 -11.27 17.25
C GLU A 70 -14.78 -11.00 17.37
N SER A 71 -14.00 -11.41 16.37
CA SER A 71 -12.56 -11.10 16.33
C SER A 71 -12.32 -9.61 16.06
N LEU A 72 -11.20 -9.06 16.54
CA LEU A 72 -10.79 -7.68 16.23
C LEU A 72 -10.72 -7.40 14.73
N HIS A 73 -10.34 -8.40 13.93
CA HIS A 73 -10.33 -8.29 12.48
C HIS A 73 -11.74 -8.14 11.91
N ALA A 74 -12.72 -8.91 12.40
CA ALA A 74 -14.11 -8.81 11.97
C ALA A 74 -14.72 -7.44 12.34
N LEU A 75 -14.43 -6.96 13.55
CA LEU A 75 -14.87 -5.64 13.99
C LEU A 75 -14.23 -4.52 13.15
N SER A 76 -12.93 -4.64 12.88
CA SER A 76 -12.20 -3.73 11.98
C SER A 76 -12.82 -3.66 10.58
N ALA A 77 -13.15 -4.82 9.99
CA ALA A 77 -13.82 -4.89 8.69
C ALA A 77 -15.18 -4.17 8.71
N LYS A 78 -15.99 -4.43 9.75
CA LYS A 78 -17.31 -3.81 9.94
C LYS A 78 -17.23 -2.29 10.00
N TYR A 79 -16.29 -1.74 10.76
CA TYR A 79 -16.08 -0.28 10.80
C TYR A 79 -15.63 0.28 9.45
N SER A 80 -14.71 -0.41 8.77
CA SER A 80 -14.26 0.02 7.44
C SER A 80 -15.41 0.03 6.42
N ASP A 81 -16.33 -0.93 6.50
CA ASP A 81 -17.52 -1.01 5.65
C ASP A 81 -18.59 0.04 6.01
N PHE A 82 -18.73 0.40 7.29
CA PHE A 82 -19.56 1.55 7.70
C PHE A 82 -19.06 2.86 7.10
N GLY A 83 -17.74 3.10 7.10
CA GLY A 83 -17.14 4.25 6.42
C GLY A 83 -17.52 4.30 4.94
N CYS A 84 -17.37 3.17 4.23
CA CYS A 84 -17.72 3.08 2.81
C CYS A 84 -19.23 3.29 2.55
N THR A 85 -20.09 2.73 3.41
CA THR A 85 -21.54 2.89 3.32
C THR A 85 -21.92 4.35 3.48
N LEU A 86 -21.34 5.04 4.47
CA LEU A 86 -21.60 6.46 4.68
C LEU A 86 -21.11 7.32 3.51
N MET A 87 -19.92 7.06 2.97
CA MET A 87 -19.45 7.73 1.74
C MET A 87 -20.41 7.54 0.57
N THR A 88 -20.99 6.35 0.43
CA THR A 88 -21.97 6.05 -0.62
C THR A 88 -23.26 6.83 -0.44
N LEU A 89 -23.76 6.94 0.80
CA LEU A 89 -24.97 7.71 1.14
C LEU A 89 -24.80 9.21 0.93
N LEU A 90 -23.63 9.76 1.26
CA LEU A 90 -23.33 11.18 1.10
C LEU A 90 -23.08 11.57 -0.37
N GLY A 91 -22.69 10.61 -1.20
CA GLY A 91 -22.23 10.86 -2.56
C GLY A 91 -20.86 11.53 -2.60
N ARG A 92 -20.24 11.56 -3.79
CA ARG A 92 -18.87 12.08 -4.00
C ARG A 92 -18.82 13.37 -4.83
N HIS A 93 -19.91 14.14 -4.85
CA HIS A 93 -20.05 15.31 -5.72
C HIS A 93 -19.18 16.51 -5.35
N PHE A 94 -18.75 16.58 -4.08
CA PHE A 94 -17.95 17.69 -3.57
C PHE A 94 -16.81 17.12 -2.73
N PRO A 95 -15.75 16.57 -3.35
CA PRO A 95 -14.65 15.98 -2.60
C PRO A 95 -14.00 16.98 -1.66
N THR A 96 -13.49 16.45 -0.55
CA THR A 96 -12.85 17.21 0.52
C THR A 96 -11.60 16.48 0.99
N ILE A 97 -10.83 17.11 1.88
CA ILE A 97 -9.66 16.44 2.44
C ILE A 97 -10.09 15.20 3.21
N SER A 98 -11.19 15.26 3.98
CA SER A 98 -11.69 14.09 4.70
C SER A 98 -12.13 12.96 3.77
N SER A 99 -12.74 13.25 2.62
CA SER A 99 -13.14 12.20 1.67
C SER A 99 -11.94 11.52 1.01
N ILE A 100 -10.88 12.28 0.73
CA ILE A 100 -9.62 11.75 0.17
C ILE A 100 -8.90 10.90 1.22
N GLN A 101 -8.81 11.39 2.46
CA GLN A 101 -8.21 10.64 3.57
C GLN A 101 -8.97 9.36 3.87
N HIS A 102 -10.31 9.40 3.83
CA HIS A 102 -11.14 8.20 3.95
C HIS A 102 -10.67 7.11 2.96
N ASP A 103 -10.58 7.44 1.68
CA ASP A 103 -10.23 6.45 0.66
C ASP A 103 -8.77 6.02 0.74
N LEU A 104 -7.85 6.92 1.12
CA LEU A 104 -6.46 6.55 1.39
C LEU A 104 -6.36 5.56 2.55
N LEU A 105 -7.06 5.81 3.66
CA LEU A 105 -7.07 4.90 4.81
C LEU A 105 -7.79 3.58 4.50
N ARG A 106 -8.88 3.60 3.73
CA ARG A 106 -9.52 2.37 3.21
C ARG A 106 -8.55 1.58 2.32
N SER A 107 -7.79 2.26 1.46
CA SER A 107 -6.76 1.63 0.64
C SER A 107 -5.67 0.98 1.51
N ALA A 108 -5.24 1.64 2.59
CA ALA A 108 -4.28 1.09 3.55
C ALA A 108 -4.85 -0.14 4.30
N TRP A 109 -6.13 -0.09 4.69
CA TRP A 109 -6.83 -1.20 5.32
C TRP A 109 -6.88 -2.42 4.38
N LEU A 110 -7.32 -2.22 3.13
CA LEU A 110 -7.37 -3.27 2.10
C LEU A 110 -5.98 -3.89 1.85
N LYS A 111 -4.94 -3.06 1.78
CA LYS A 111 -3.56 -3.53 1.62
C LYS A 111 -3.11 -4.41 2.79
N THR A 112 -3.45 -4.03 4.02
CA THR A 112 -3.15 -4.80 5.24
C THR A 112 -3.95 -6.11 5.28
N SER A 113 -5.17 -6.10 4.75
CA SER A 113 -6.02 -7.28 4.58
C SER A 113 -5.69 -8.12 3.33
N ASN A 114 -4.58 -7.82 2.64
CA ASN A 114 -4.08 -8.52 1.45
C ASN A 114 -4.99 -8.45 0.21
N LEU A 115 -5.85 -7.43 0.15
CA LEU A 115 -6.70 -7.06 -0.99
C LEU A 115 -5.98 -5.96 -1.80
N VAL A 116 -4.79 -6.29 -2.31
CA VAL A 116 -3.90 -5.32 -2.99
C VAL A 116 -4.52 -4.75 -4.28
N PRO A 117 -5.18 -5.54 -5.15
CA PRO A 117 -5.88 -4.99 -6.31
C PRO A 117 -7.01 -4.01 -5.93
N GLU A 118 -7.82 -4.34 -4.93
CA GLU A 118 -8.90 -3.50 -4.43
C GLU A 118 -8.36 -2.22 -3.79
N SER A 119 -7.24 -2.34 -3.07
CA SER A 119 -6.48 -1.22 -2.52
C SER A 119 -6.04 -0.26 -3.63
N TRP A 120 -5.56 -0.77 -4.77
CA TRP A 120 -5.16 0.04 -5.94
C TRP A 120 -6.35 0.77 -6.57
N HIS A 121 -7.49 0.09 -6.71
CA HIS A 121 -8.72 0.71 -7.21
C HIS A 121 -9.22 1.83 -6.28
N THR A 122 -9.20 1.59 -4.97
CA THR A 122 -9.61 2.59 -3.96
C THR A 122 -8.65 3.78 -3.96
N LEU A 123 -7.34 3.54 -4.04
CA LEU A 123 -6.34 4.60 -4.14
C LEU A 123 -6.56 5.47 -5.39
N SER A 124 -6.90 4.85 -6.52
CA SER A 124 -7.21 5.57 -7.77
C SER A 124 -8.41 6.51 -7.60
N GLN A 125 -9.41 6.13 -6.78
CA GLN A 125 -10.54 7.01 -6.45
C GLN A 125 -10.13 8.19 -5.54
N ALA A 126 -9.23 7.95 -4.59
CA ALA A 126 -8.66 9.00 -3.75
C ALA A 126 -7.88 10.02 -4.59
N ILE A 127 -7.09 9.54 -5.56
CA ILE A 127 -6.30 10.38 -6.48
C ILE A 127 -7.20 11.26 -7.33
N ARG A 128 -8.30 10.73 -7.89
CA ARG A 128 -9.24 11.54 -8.68
C ARG A 128 -9.87 12.66 -7.86
N GLN A 129 -10.33 12.36 -6.65
CA GLN A 129 -10.86 13.39 -5.75
C GLN A 129 -9.81 14.42 -5.35
N ALA A 130 -8.57 13.99 -5.12
CA ALA A 130 -7.44 14.88 -4.87
C ALA A 130 -7.15 15.80 -6.06
N GLN A 131 -7.26 15.28 -7.29
CA GLN A 131 -7.12 16.07 -8.51
C GLN A 131 -8.26 17.10 -8.65
N GLU A 132 -9.50 16.71 -8.37
CA GLU A 132 -10.68 17.59 -8.43
C GLU A 132 -10.56 18.82 -7.51
N ILE A 133 -9.93 18.69 -6.34
CA ILE A 133 -9.68 19.83 -5.42
C ILE A 133 -8.30 20.48 -5.60
N GLY A 134 -7.58 20.13 -6.67
CA GLY A 134 -6.29 20.72 -7.02
C GLY A 134 -5.16 20.42 -6.04
N LEU A 135 -5.04 19.18 -5.53
CA LEU A 135 -3.87 18.77 -4.73
C LEU A 135 -2.61 18.50 -5.57
N HIS A 136 -2.77 18.30 -6.88
CA HIS A 136 -1.70 17.96 -7.82
C HIS A 136 -0.92 19.18 -8.35
N GLU A 137 -1.32 20.38 -7.95
CA GLU A 137 -0.71 21.65 -8.33
C GLU A 137 -0.52 22.51 -7.08
N ASP A 138 0.57 23.28 -7.06
CA ASP A 138 0.77 24.28 -6.02
C ASP A 138 -0.26 25.40 -6.14
N LYS A 139 -0.93 25.71 -5.02
CA LYS A 139 -1.79 26.89 -4.96
C LYS A 139 -0.92 28.14 -5.07
N LYS A 140 -1.33 29.07 -5.94
CA LYS A 140 -0.80 30.44 -5.89
C LYS A 140 -1.24 31.03 -4.56
N GLY A 141 -0.28 31.49 -3.75
CA GLY A 141 -0.56 32.06 -2.44
C GLY A 141 -1.59 33.18 -2.56
N ASP A 142 -2.57 33.18 -1.66
CA ASP A 142 -3.52 34.26 -1.56
C ASP A 142 -2.81 35.49 -0.99
N GLU A 143 -2.56 36.49 -1.84
CA GLU A 143 -1.98 37.79 -1.44
C GLU A 143 -3.00 38.68 -0.73
N GLY A 144 -4.21 38.17 -0.47
CA GLY A 144 -5.28 38.86 0.21
C GLY A 144 -4.91 39.47 1.57
N PRO A 145 -5.69 40.45 2.04
CA PRO A 145 -5.53 41.03 3.36
C PRO A 145 -5.86 39.98 4.43
N GLY A 146 -4.88 39.62 5.24
CA GLY A 146 -5.01 38.68 6.37
C GLY A 146 -3.93 38.95 7.41
N SER A 147 -4.18 38.60 8.66
CA SER A 147 -3.16 38.76 9.71
C SER A 147 -1.98 37.81 9.46
N VAL A 148 -0.83 38.08 10.10
CA VAL A 148 0.33 37.17 10.02
C VAL A 148 -0.05 35.77 10.52
N ALA A 149 -0.87 35.69 11.57
CA ALA A 149 -1.36 34.44 12.12
C ALA A 149 -2.19 33.64 11.09
N ASP A 150 -3.12 34.30 10.39
CA ASP A 150 -3.96 33.67 9.36
C ASP A 150 -3.10 33.13 8.20
N LYS A 151 -2.09 33.91 7.79
CA LYS A 151 -1.14 33.51 6.74
C LYS A 151 -0.31 32.29 7.16
N LEU A 152 0.13 32.23 8.41
CA LEU A 152 0.86 31.06 8.93
C LEU A 152 -0.01 29.80 8.99
N CYS A 153 -1.26 29.92 9.46
CA CYS A 153 -2.22 28.82 9.42
C CYS A 153 -2.46 28.33 7.98
N GLN A 154 -2.57 29.24 7.01
CA GLN A 154 -2.72 28.90 5.60
C GLN A 154 -1.49 28.15 5.06
N ILE A 155 -0.28 28.60 5.39
CA ILE A 155 0.96 27.92 5.01
C ILE A 155 0.98 26.48 5.54
N TRP A 156 0.64 26.26 6.82
CA TRP A 156 0.59 24.92 7.39
C TRP A 156 -0.49 24.04 6.76
N HIS A 157 -1.64 24.63 6.42
CA HIS A 157 -2.68 23.92 5.70
C HIS A 157 -2.23 23.52 4.28
N ASP A 158 -1.44 24.36 3.61
CA ASP A 158 -0.85 24.01 2.31
C ASP A 158 0.23 22.93 2.44
N GLU A 159 1.06 22.95 3.48
CA GLU A 159 1.99 21.85 3.78
C GLU A 159 1.25 20.53 4.06
N TYR A 160 0.15 20.57 4.81
CA TYR A 160 -0.72 19.40 5.02
C TYR A 160 -1.29 18.83 3.71
N ARG A 161 -1.80 19.70 2.83
CA ARG A 161 -2.24 19.32 1.49
C ARG A 161 -1.12 18.65 0.69
N LYS A 162 0.10 19.20 0.77
CA LYS A 162 1.25 18.64 0.08
C LYS A 162 1.66 17.27 0.61
N ARG A 163 1.63 17.07 1.93
CA ARG A 163 1.90 15.77 2.57
C ARG A 163 0.91 14.70 2.12
N LEU A 164 -0.38 15.07 2.00
CA LEU A 164 -1.41 14.15 1.51
C LEU A 164 -1.17 13.78 0.04
N TRP A 165 -0.93 14.76 -0.83
CA TRP A 165 -0.63 14.50 -2.24
C TRP A 165 0.62 13.63 -2.42
N LEU A 166 1.69 13.92 -1.67
CA LEU A 166 2.93 13.15 -1.72
C LEU A 166 2.69 11.67 -1.38
N ASN A 167 1.85 11.36 -0.38
CA ASN A 167 1.50 9.98 -0.06
C ASN A 167 0.74 9.30 -1.20
N LEU A 168 -0.26 9.96 -1.77
CA LEU A 168 -1.01 9.45 -2.93
C LEU A 168 -0.09 9.19 -4.13
N PHE A 169 0.81 10.14 -4.41
CA PHE A 169 1.78 10.07 -5.49
C PHE A 169 2.68 8.85 -5.34
N MET A 170 3.32 8.69 -4.18
CA MET A 170 4.21 7.55 -3.96
C MET A 170 3.49 6.21 -4.08
N TRP A 171 2.29 6.13 -3.51
CA TRP A 171 1.52 4.88 -3.50
C TRP A 171 1.06 4.48 -4.90
N ASP A 172 0.62 5.44 -5.72
CA ASP A 172 0.20 5.17 -7.10
C ASP A 172 1.33 4.53 -7.89
N ILE A 173 2.53 5.14 -7.87
CA ILE A 173 3.70 4.64 -8.60
C ILE A 173 4.16 3.29 -8.06
N GLN A 174 4.29 3.15 -6.74
CA GLN A 174 4.77 1.92 -6.13
C GLN A 174 3.80 0.75 -6.39
N MET A 175 2.49 0.95 -6.22
CA MET A 175 1.49 -0.09 -6.45
C MET A 175 1.32 -0.42 -7.93
N ALA A 176 1.36 0.58 -8.81
CA ALA A 176 1.37 0.37 -10.26
C ALA A 176 2.55 -0.52 -10.68
N MET A 177 3.76 -0.23 -10.18
CA MET A 177 4.94 -1.06 -10.43
C MET A 177 4.78 -2.49 -9.89
N MET A 178 4.34 -2.65 -8.64
CA MET A 178 4.17 -3.98 -8.02
C MET A 178 3.12 -4.84 -8.74
N LEU A 179 2.04 -4.22 -9.24
CA LEU A 179 0.94 -4.93 -9.92
C LEU A 179 1.13 -5.05 -11.43
N GLY A 180 2.19 -4.44 -12.00
CA GLY A 180 2.37 -4.35 -13.45
C GLY A 180 1.28 -3.55 -14.16
N ARG A 181 0.72 -2.53 -13.49
CA ARG A 181 -0.38 -1.68 -13.98
C ARG A 181 0.11 -0.29 -14.37
N PRO A 182 -0.63 0.45 -15.22
CA PRO A 182 -0.40 1.88 -15.42
C PRO A 182 -0.65 2.69 -14.15
N THR A 183 -0.01 3.84 -14.04
CA THR A 183 -0.23 4.82 -12.96
C THR A 183 -1.51 5.60 -13.22
N THR A 184 -2.17 6.04 -12.16
CA THR A 184 -3.33 6.93 -12.24
C THR A 184 -2.90 8.38 -12.47
N ILE A 185 -1.77 8.76 -11.88
CA ILE A 185 -1.20 10.10 -11.97
C ILE A 185 -0.35 10.19 -13.24
N ASP A 186 -0.64 11.18 -14.08
CA ASP A 186 0.27 11.64 -15.12
C ASP A 186 1.30 12.59 -14.49
N THR A 187 2.55 12.14 -14.46
CA THR A 187 3.65 12.88 -13.85
C THR A 187 4.03 14.12 -14.66
N ASN A 188 3.68 14.18 -15.96
CA ASN A 188 4.01 15.33 -16.81
C ASN A 188 3.09 16.53 -16.54
N THR A 189 1.88 16.28 -16.05
CA THR A 189 0.90 17.33 -15.73
C THR A 189 0.97 17.79 -14.28
N CYS A 190 1.69 17.07 -13.41
CA CYS A 190 1.78 17.39 -11.99
C CYS A 190 2.76 18.55 -11.76
N LYS A 191 2.29 19.64 -11.14
CA LYS A 191 3.08 20.85 -10.81
C LYS A 191 3.15 21.04 -9.31
N PHE A 192 3.63 20.00 -8.64
CA PHE A 192 3.65 19.90 -7.20
C PHE A 192 5.06 20.12 -6.66
N THR A 193 5.21 20.99 -5.67
CA THR A 193 6.46 21.08 -4.88
C THR A 193 6.40 20.16 -3.66
N PRO A 194 7.47 19.40 -3.36
CA PRO A 194 7.51 18.59 -2.16
C PRO A 194 7.36 19.44 -0.88
N PRO A 195 6.70 18.91 0.16
CA PRO A 195 6.56 19.57 1.45
C PRO A 195 7.91 19.78 2.14
N VAL A 196 7.96 20.77 3.01
CA VAL A 196 9.14 21.09 3.82
C VAL A 196 9.39 19.96 4.83
N ASN A 197 10.65 19.51 4.93
CA ASN A 197 11.05 18.53 5.93
C ASN A 197 11.04 19.17 7.33
N CYS A 198 9.90 19.11 8.00
CA CYS A 198 9.67 19.69 9.32
C CYS A 198 8.59 18.90 10.07
N SER A 199 8.59 18.98 11.40
CA SER A 199 7.51 18.43 12.23
C SER A 199 6.34 19.41 12.32
N MET A 200 5.12 18.89 12.50
CA MET A 200 3.94 19.74 12.71
C MET A 200 4.06 20.46 14.06
N PRO A 201 3.91 21.80 14.14
CA PRO A 201 4.07 22.52 15.39
C PRO A 201 2.79 22.47 16.21
N LYS A 202 2.92 22.66 17.53
CA LYS A 202 1.77 22.75 18.44
C LYS A 202 0.89 23.98 18.17
N ASN A 203 1.49 25.06 17.65
CA ASN A 203 0.79 26.30 17.33
C ASN A 203 1.12 26.74 15.89
N LEU A 204 0.17 26.50 14.98
CA LEU A 204 0.30 26.86 13.56
C LEU A 204 0.38 28.38 13.34
N SER A 205 -0.33 29.16 14.16
CA SER A 205 -0.45 30.62 14.00
C SER A 205 0.80 31.42 14.41
N ALA A 206 1.78 30.75 15.02
CA ALA A 206 2.98 31.38 15.57
C ALA A 206 4.30 30.79 15.06
N THR A 207 4.24 29.71 14.26
CA THR A 207 5.43 28.95 13.86
C THR A 207 5.55 28.93 12.34
N VAL A 208 6.72 29.29 11.82
CA VAL A 208 7.04 29.14 10.39
C VAL A 208 7.54 27.72 10.13
N PRO A 209 7.15 27.05 9.04
CA PRO A 209 7.80 25.80 8.63
C PRO A 209 9.28 26.04 8.33
N GLU A 210 10.16 25.54 9.19
CA GLU A 210 11.61 25.59 9.00
C GLU A 210 12.15 24.21 8.67
N LEU A 211 13.09 24.16 7.71
CA LEU A 211 13.81 22.95 7.38
C LEU A 211 14.59 22.45 8.61
N LEU A 212 14.46 21.16 8.92
CA LEU A 212 15.24 20.51 9.98
C LEU A 212 16.74 20.72 9.78
N LYS A 213 17.42 21.11 10.85
CA LYS A 213 18.87 21.32 10.92
C LYS A 213 19.56 20.09 11.48
N GLU A 214 20.87 20.01 11.26
CA GLU A 214 21.67 18.93 11.82
C GLU A 214 21.67 19.00 13.35
N GLY A 215 21.29 17.89 14.00
CA GLY A 215 21.17 17.81 15.46
C GLY A 215 19.75 18.07 15.99
N ASP A 216 18.80 18.51 15.15
CA ASP A 216 17.39 18.58 15.54
C ASP A 216 16.80 17.18 15.76
N THR A 217 15.73 17.12 16.57
CA THR A 217 14.97 15.88 16.77
C THR A 217 14.46 15.36 15.41
N PRO A 218 14.72 14.08 15.07
CA PRO A 218 14.29 13.52 13.80
C PRO A 218 12.78 13.62 13.60
N SER A 219 12.36 14.01 12.39
CA SER A 219 10.95 14.02 12.05
C SER A 219 10.51 12.68 11.45
N PRO A 220 9.36 12.13 11.88
CA PRO A 220 8.77 10.94 11.26
C PRO A 220 8.48 11.13 9.77
N PHE A 221 8.33 12.38 9.31
CA PHE A 221 8.08 12.72 7.92
C PHE A 221 9.33 12.69 7.02
N THR A 222 10.55 12.79 7.58
CA THR A 222 11.79 12.77 6.78
C THR A 222 11.90 11.51 5.92
N GLU A 223 11.46 10.37 6.45
CA GLU A 223 11.44 9.11 5.73
C GLU A 223 10.52 9.13 4.50
N ARG A 224 9.38 9.84 4.56
CA ARG A 224 8.46 9.98 3.43
C ARG A 224 9.09 10.76 2.28
N LEU A 225 9.87 11.80 2.58
CA LEU A 225 10.60 12.57 1.57
C LEU A 225 11.68 11.72 0.88
N LEU A 226 12.35 10.85 1.63
CA LEU A 226 13.32 9.90 1.06
C LEU A 226 12.64 8.84 0.19
N GLN A 227 11.49 8.30 0.61
CA GLN A 227 10.68 7.42 -0.24
C GLN A 227 10.21 8.11 -1.52
N TYR A 228 9.88 9.40 -1.44
CA TYR A 228 9.50 10.18 -2.62
C TYR A 228 10.67 10.28 -3.61
N GLN A 229 11.89 10.54 -3.13
CA GLN A 229 13.09 10.52 -3.98
C GLN A 229 13.32 9.16 -4.65
N LEU A 230 13.15 8.05 -3.91
CA LEU A 230 13.21 6.71 -4.46
C LEU A 230 12.10 6.47 -5.52
N THR A 231 10.91 7.01 -5.30
CA THR A 231 9.80 6.94 -6.26
C THR A 231 10.12 7.65 -7.57
N LEU A 232 10.81 8.79 -7.52
CA LEU A 232 11.30 9.47 -8.73
C LEU A 232 12.32 8.59 -9.49
N GLN A 233 13.15 7.81 -8.79
CA GLN A 233 14.04 6.85 -9.44
C GLN A 233 13.28 5.69 -10.10
N ILE A 234 12.18 5.22 -9.52
CA ILE A 234 11.29 4.22 -10.13
C ILE A 234 10.70 4.75 -11.45
N LEU A 235 10.23 6.01 -11.45
CA LEU A 235 9.72 6.67 -12.64
C LEU A 235 10.80 6.76 -13.74
N LYS A 236 12.00 7.21 -13.37
CA LYS A 236 13.15 7.28 -14.30
C LYS A 236 13.48 5.90 -14.88
N MET A 237 13.60 4.87 -14.04
CA MET A 237 13.87 3.49 -14.47
C MET A 237 12.82 3.00 -15.48
N THR A 238 11.54 3.26 -15.20
CA THR A 238 10.41 2.83 -16.04
C THR A 238 10.40 3.59 -17.36
N ALA A 239 10.61 4.92 -17.34
CA ALA A 239 10.66 5.75 -18.53
C ALA A 239 11.81 5.36 -19.48
N MET A 240 12.95 4.94 -18.92
CA MET A 240 14.09 4.45 -19.69
C MET A 240 13.95 2.99 -20.14
N GLY A 241 12.89 2.29 -19.72
CA GLY A 241 12.68 0.87 -20.02
C GLY A 241 13.73 -0.06 -19.41
N ALA A 242 14.42 0.38 -18.35
CA ALA A 242 15.53 -0.37 -17.75
C ALA A 242 15.06 -1.61 -16.96
N ASN A 243 13.81 -1.60 -16.51
CA ASN A 243 13.13 -2.73 -15.87
C ASN A 243 12.44 -3.68 -16.87
N ARG A 244 12.83 -3.66 -18.15
CA ARG A 244 12.35 -4.57 -19.19
C ARG A 244 13.52 -5.35 -19.81
N PRO A 245 13.29 -6.56 -20.34
CA PRO A 245 14.32 -7.28 -21.09
C PRO A 245 14.85 -6.46 -22.27
N PHE A 246 16.12 -6.65 -22.62
CA PHE A 246 16.78 -6.04 -23.78
C PHE A 246 16.64 -4.50 -23.84
N PRO A 247 17.19 -3.77 -22.85
CA PRO A 247 17.12 -2.31 -22.84
C PRO A 247 17.93 -1.76 -24.01
N ARG A 248 17.48 -0.63 -24.58
CA ARG A 248 18.13 0.01 -25.74
C ARG A 248 19.61 0.34 -25.48
N ASP A 249 19.92 0.73 -24.25
CA ASP A 249 21.27 1.01 -23.79
C ASP A 249 21.54 0.20 -22.50
N PRO A 250 22.28 -0.91 -22.55
CA PRO A 250 22.62 -1.70 -21.37
C PRO A 250 23.41 -0.94 -20.29
N SER A 251 24.11 0.15 -20.65
CA SER A 251 24.87 0.95 -19.68
C SER A 251 23.97 1.65 -18.67
N ILE A 252 22.67 1.81 -19.00
CA ILE A 252 21.71 2.43 -18.09
C ILE A 252 21.51 1.61 -16.81
N ILE A 253 21.60 0.28 -16.89
CA ILE A 253 21.45 -0.60 -15.73
C ILE A 253 22.54 -0.27 -14.70
N SER A 254 23.79 -0.14 -15.15
CA SER A 254 24.89 0.20 -14.26
C SER A 254 24.75 1.61 -13.69
N THR A 255 24.27 2.57 -14.50
CA THR A 255 24.08 3.96 -14.07
C THR A 255 23.01 4.04 -12.97
N LEU A 256 21.83 3.46 -13.20
CA LEU A 256 20.75 3.44 -12.22
C LEU A 256 21.11 2.67 -10.95
N HIS A 257 21.89 1.58 -11.08
CA HIS A 257 22.42 0.88 -9.92
C HIS A 257 23.32 1.79 -9.06
N GLN A 258 24.26 2.52 -9.68
CA GLN A 258 25.14 3.43 -8.96
C GLN A 258 24.37 4.61 -8.34
N GLU A 259 23.35 5.12 -9.02
CA GLU A 259 22.45 6.14 -8.46
C GLU A 259 21.71 5.64 -7.21
N ALA A 260 21.25 4.39 -7.20
CA ALA A 260 20.61 3.79 -6.03
C ALA A 260 21.59 3.59 -4.86
N LEU A 261 22.84 3.19 -5.13
CA LEU A 261 23.88 3.12 -4.09
C LEU A 261 24.24 4.51 -3.55
N SER A 262 24.33 5.51 -4.44
CA SER A 262 24.55 6.91 -4.04
C SER A 262 23.40 7.42 -3.17
N PHE A 263 22.16 7.06 -3.52
CA PHE A 263 20.99 7.38 -2.70
C PHE A 263 21.12 6.82 -1.29
N LEU A 264 21.44 5.52 -1.12
CA LEU A 264 21.66 4.91 0.19
C LEU A 264 22.74 5.63 1.02
N ASN A 265 23.81 6.08 0.36
CA ASN A 265 24.90 6.81 1.01
C ASN A 265 24.51 8.26 1.40
N SER A 266 23.52 8.84 0.73
CA SER A 266 23.02 10.19 0.99
C SER A 266 21.96 10.25 2.11
N ILE A 267 21.44 9.11 2.55
CA ILE A 267 20.44 9.05 3.63
C ILE A 267 21.06 9.63 4.92
N PRO A 268 20.34 10.51 5.65
CA PRO A 268 20.81 11.09 6.91
C PRO A 268 21.29 10.05 7.92
N ALA A 269 22.26 10.41 8.76
CA ALA A 269 22.89 9.48 9.71
C ALA A 269 21.89 8.78 10.65
N THR A 270 20.80 9.46 11.02
CA THR A 270 19.73 8.89 11.85
C THR A 270 18.88 7.85 11.13
N LEU A 271 18.86 7.83 9.79
CA LEU A 271 18.05 6.94 8.96
C LEU A 271 18.86 6.00 8.07
N ARG A 272 20.20 6.13 8.02
CA ARG A 272 21.05 5.26 7.21
C ARG A 272 21.10 3.85 7.79
N HIS A 273 21.27 2.85 6.92
CA HIS A 273 21.39 1.46 7.37
C HIS A 273 22.77 1.12 7.96
N GLN A 274 23.85 1.56 7.31
CA GLN A 274 25.21 1.23 7.73
C GLN A 274 25.71 2.25 8.76
N ASN A 275 26.12 1.82 9.95
CA ASN A 275 26.57 2.70 11.04
C ASN A 275 25.56 3.83 11.34
N PRO A 276 24.31 3.49 11.73
CA PRO A 276 23.30 4.49 12.06
C PRO A 276 23.71 5.29 13.30
N ASP A 277 23.32 6.57 13.33
CA ASP A 277 23.27 7.35 14.56
C ASP A 277 22.04 6.95 15.36
N THR A 278 22.27 6.21 16.45
CA THR A 278 21.23 5.64 17.31
C THR A 278 20.91 6.51 18.53
N ARG A 279 21.44 7.74 18.63
CA ARG A 279 21.23 8.62 19.80
C ARG A 279 19.75 8.90 20.07
N TRP A 280 18.93 8.92 19.03
CA TRP A 280 17.50 9.20 19.10
C TRP A 280 16.62 7.96 19.21
N ASP A 281 17.18 6.74 19.21
CA ASP A 281 16.37 5.51 19.07
C ASP A 281 15.40 5.29 20.23
N THR A 282 15.77 5.74 21.43
CA THR A 282 14.90 5.65 22.61
C THR A 282 13.74 6.66 22.55
N GLU A 283 14.00 7.88 22.08
CA GLU A 283 13.01 8.97 22.02
C GLU A 283 12.16 8.89 20.74
N CYS A 284 12.69 8.29 19.68
CA CYS A 284 12.07 8.15 18.37
C CYS A 284 12.10 6.67 17.91
N PRO A 285 11.30 5.77 18.51
CA PRO A 285 11.33 4.33 18.18
C PRO A 285 11.01 4.01 16.72
N PHE A 286 10.30 4.92 16.02
CA PHE A 286 9.98 4.77 14.61
C PHE A 286 11.23 4.71 13.71
N LEU A 287 12.37 5.25 14.14
CA LEU A 287 13.61 5.28 13.35
C LEU A 287 14.11 3.89 12.99
N ILE A 288 13.99 2.92 13.90
CA ILE A 288 14.43 1.54 13.67
C ILE A 288 13.67 0.94 12.49
N HIS A 289 12.33 1.09 12.47
CA HIS A 289 11.50 0.62 11.37
C HIS A 289 11.82 1.38 10.07
N GLN A 290 11.97 2.70 10.13
CA GLN A 290 12.23 3.55 8.96
C GLN A 290 13.57 3.21 8.27
N ARG A 291 14.63 2.94 9.02
CA ARG A 291 15.93 2.50 8.47
C ARG A 291 15.80 1.24 7.62
N GLU A 292 15.18 0.20 8.18
CA GLU A 292 15.02 -1.07 7.49
C GLU A 292 14.02 -0.94 6.33
N PHE A 293 12.99 -0.11 6.47
CA PHE A 293 12.03 0.15 5.40
C PHE A 293 12.68 0.85 4.19
N LEU A 294 13.50 1.90 4.41
CA LEU A 294 14.23 2.60 3.35
C LEU A 294 15.25 1.69 2.65
N LEU A 295 15.95 0.86 3.43
CA LEU A 295 16.87 -0.13 2.90
C LEU A 295 16.11 -1.12 2.00
N CYS A 296 15.07 -1.77 2.52
CA CYS A 296 14.28 -2.73 1.74
C CYS A 296 13.65 -2.10 0.50
N GLY A 297 13.12 -0.89 0.59
CA GLY A 297 12.58 -0.16 -0.56
C GLY A 297 13.63 0.00 -1.67
N THR A 298 14.84 0.41 -1.31
CA THR A 298 15.94 0.59 -2.29
C THR A 298 16.43 -0.74 -2.85
N LEU A 299 16.51 -1.79 -2.04
CA LEU A 299 16.90 -3.12 -2.50
C LEU A 299 15.83 -3.75 -3.40
N CYS A 300 14.54 -3.50 -3.15
CA CYS A 300 13.45 -3.89 -4.04
C CYS A 300 13.52 -3.15 -5.38
N TYR A 301 13.89 -1.86 -5.37
CA TYR A 301 14.20 -1.13 -6.61
C TYR A 301 15.33 -1.82 -7.39
N LEU A 302 16.44 -2.19 -6.73
CA LEU A 302 17.54 -2.91 -7.36
C LEU A 302 17.12 -4.29 -7.90
N LEU A 303 16.29 -5.02 -7.16
CA LEU A 303 15.70 -6.28 -7.65
C LEU A 303 14.87 -6.05 -8.90
N ALA A 304 14.00 -5.03 -8.94
CA ALA A 304 13.19 -4.70 -10.10
C ALA A 304 14.05 -4.29 -11.31
N LEU A 305 15.12 -3.53 -11.07
CA LEU A 305 16.08 -3.12 -12.10
C LEU A 305 16.80 -4.32 -12.73
N HIS A 306 17.27 -5.27 -11.92
CA HIS A 306 18.12 -6.36 -12.37
C HIS A 306 17.36 -7.63 -12.79
N ARG A 307 16.16 -7.86 -12.26
CA ARG A 307 15.34 -9.08 -12.51
C ARG A 307 15.23 -9.45 -14.00
N PRO A 308 14.99 -8.52 -14.95
CA PRO A 308 14.88 -8.87 -16.37
C PRO A 308 16.18 -9.33 -17.04
N HIS A 309 17.33 -9.13 -16.38
CA HIS A 309 18.66 -9.29 -16.99
C HIS A 309 19.49 -10.41 -16.35
N ILE A 310 18.96 -11.11 -15.34
CA ILE A 310 19.70 -12.12 -14.55
C ILE A 310 20.19 -13.31 -15.40
N SER A 311 19.49 -13.63 -16.49
CA SER A 311 19.84 -14.73 -17.40
C SER A 311 20.95 -14.36 -18.37
N THR A 312 21.10 -13.09 -18.70
CA THR A 312 22.02 -12.60 -19.74
C THR A 312 23.23 -11.84 -19.20
N ILE A 313 23.11 -11.18 -18.05
CA ILE A 313 24.16 -10.32 -17.47
C ILE A 313 24.57 -10.84 -16.10
N SER A 314 25.80 -11.37 -15.99
CA SER A 314 26.33 -11.89 -14.70
C SER A 314 26.29 -10.84 -13.60
N LYS A 315 26.72 -9.60 -13.88
CA LYS A 315 26.69 -8.51 -12.88
C LYS A 315 25.28 -8.22 -12.36
N SER A 316 24.25 -8.33 -13.20
CA SER A 316 22.86 -8.14 -12.78
C SER A 316 22.40 -9.29 -11.89
N ARG A 317 22.82 -10.51 -12.20
CA ARG A 317 22.56 -11.68 -11.35
C ARG A 317 23.21 -11.54 -9.98
N ASP A 318 24.47 -11.14 -9.92
CA ASP A 318 25.21 -10.95 -8.67
C ASP A 318 24.59 -9.83 -7.82
N ALA A 319 24.21 -8.71 -8.46
CA ALA A 319 23.52 -7.61 -7.81
C ALA A 319 22.14 -8.02 -7.25
N ALA A 320 21.36 -8.79 -8.01
CA ALA A 320 20.07 -9.29 -7.57
C ALA A 320 20.19 -10.28 -6.41
N LEU A 321 21.18 -11.19 -6.45
CA LEU A 321 21.48 -12.11 -5.34
C LEU A 321 21.82 -11.33 -4.06
N GLN A 322 22.73 -10.37 -4.17
CA GLN A 322 23.15 -9.57 -3.02
C GLN A 322 21.99 -8.75 -2.45
N ALA A 323 21.14 -8.17 -3.30
CA ALA A 323 19.96 -7.43 -2.86
C ALA A 323 18.97 -8.34 -2.12
N ALA A 324 18.70 -9.55 -2.65
CA ALA A 324 17.81 -10.50 -2.00
C ALA A 324 18.34 -10.93 -0.63
N PHE A 325 19.64 -11.25 -0.51
CA PHE A 325 20.26 -11.55 0.79
C PHE A 325 20.11 -10.41 1.79
N MET A 326 20.42 -9.19 1.37
CA MET A 326 20.32 -8.01 2.24
C MET A 326 18.89 -7.72 2.69
N ILE A 327 17.89 -7.97 1.84
CA ILE A 327 16.47 -7.88 2.22
C ILE A 327 16.14 -8.90 3.30
N LEU A 328 16.51 -10.17 3.12
CA LEU A 328 16.22 -11.20 4.11
C LEU A 328 16.89 -10.90 5.45
N GLU A 329 18.15 -10.46 5.44
CA GLU A 329 18.87 -10.03 6.66
C GLU A 329 18.21 -8.81 7.33
N SER A 330 17.73 -7.85 6.53
CA SER A 330 16.97 -6.68 7.01
C SER A 330 15.67 -7.07 7.68
N GLN A 331 14.90 -7.97 7.08
CA GLN A 331 13.66 -8.46 7.67
C GLN A 331 13.90 -9.19 9.00
N GLN A 332 15.00 -9.93 9.14
CA GLN A 332 15.37 -10.55 10.40
C GLN A 332 15.75 -9.53 11.49
N ARG A 333 16.41 -8.43 11.13
CA ARG A 333 16.69 -7.34 12.09
C ARG A 333 15.41 -6.64 12.50
N LEU A 334 14.55 -6.29 11.54
CA LEU A 334 13.27 -5.65 11.80
C LEU A 334 12.40 -6.51 12.72
N PHE A 335 12.26 -7.80 12.42
CA PHE A 335 11.41 -8.72 13.17
C PHE A 335 11.79 -8.84 14.66
N LYS A 336 13.07 -8.67 15.01
CA LYS A 336 13.52 -8.66 16.42
C LYS A 336 13.01 -7.46 17.22
N HIS A 337 12.65 -6.37 16.55
CA HIS A 337 12.21 -5.12 17.18
C HIS A 337 10.70 -4.88 17.01
N VAL A 338 10.03 -5.65 16.17
CA VAL A 338 8.60 -5.47 15.90
C VAL A 338 7.76 -6.19 16.95
N SER A 339 6.89 -5.45 17.63
CA SER A 339 5.90 -6.02 18.54
C SER A 339 4.85 -6.85 17.80
N PRO A 340 4.29 -7.91 18.41
CA PRO A 340 3.31 -8.80 17.76
C PRO A 340 2.10 -8.13 17.12
N GLN A 341 1.66 -6.98 17.66
CA GLN A 341 0.54 -6.19 17.12
C GLN A 341 0.79 -5.67 15.68
N TYR A 342 2.04 -5.61 15.25
CA TYR A 342 2.44 -5.10 13.95
C TYR A 342 2.78 -6.20 12.95
N TYR A 343 2.61 -7.48 13.30
CA TYR A 343 2.86 -8.62 12.41
C TYR A 343 1.98 -8.62 11.15
N LYS A 344 0.87 -7.86 11.16
CA LYS A 344 -0.02 -7.66 10.02
C LYS A 344 0.53 -6.69 8.98
N LEU A 345 1.61 -5.97 9.28
CA LEU A 345 2.21 -5.04 8.34
C LEU A 345 2.59 -5.76 7.05
N HIS A 346 1.97 -5.33 5.95
CA HIS A 346 2.21 -5.88 4.62
C HIS A 346 3.71 -5.94 4.26
N SER A 347 4.49 -4.94 4.66
CA SER A 347 5.93 -4.86 4.39
C SER A 347 6.72 -6.03 4.95
N ILE A 348 6.38 -6.52 6.16
CA ILE A 348 7.08 -7.62 6.82
C ILE A 348 6.97 -8.89 5.98
N THR A 349 5.75 -9.25 5.60
CA THR A 349 5.51 -10.44 4.79
C THR A 349 5.99 -10.27 3.36
N PHE A 350 5.69 -9.13 2.72
CA PHE A 350 5.96 -8.92 1.29
C PHE A 350 7.45 -8.96 0.97
N PHE A 351 8.28 -8.19 1.70
CA PHE A 351 9.72 -8.15 1.44
C PHE A 351 10.38 -9.51 1.69
N ASN A 352 9.94 -10.21 2.73
CA ASN A 352 10.46 -11.53 3.06
C ASN A 352 10.11 -12.58 1.99
N PHE A 353 8.85 -12.57 1.54
CA PHE A 353 8.37 -13.48 0.49
C PHE A 353 9.03 -13.21 -0.86
N ASP A 354 8.99 -11.96 -1.37
CA ASP A 354 9.54 -11.63 -2.71
C ASP A 354 11.04 -11.94 -2.78
N ALA A 355 11.82 -11.56 -1.75
CA ALA A 355 13.24 -11.84 -1.72
C ALA A 355 13.54 -13.36 -1.65
N SER A 356 12.75 -14.13 -0.91
CA SER A 356 12.89 -15.60 -0.87
C SER A 356 12.65 -16.23 -2.24
N VAL A 357 11.57 -15.82 -2.91
CA VAL A 357 11.23 -16.30 -4.26
C VAL A 357 12.33 -15.93 -5.25
N GLN A 358 12.79 -14.68 -5.22
CA GLN A 358 13.83 -14.18 -6.13
C GLN A 358 15.17 -14.88 -5.92
N LEU A 359 15.58 -15.06 -4.67
CA LEU A 359 16.82 -15.76 -4.34
C LEU A 359 16.77 -17.21 -4.83
N SER A 360 15.67 -17.93 -4.57
CA SER A 360 15.50 -19.30 -5.05
C SER A 360 15.43 -19.39 -6.56
N ALA A 361 14.71 -18.48 -7.23
CA ALA A 361 14.61 -18.46 -8.69
C ALA A 361 15.97 -18.27 -9.35
N ILE A 362 16.78 -17.33 -8.85
CA ILE A 362 18.12 -17.09 -9.38
C ILE A 362 18.99 -18.34 -9.22
N LEU A 363 19.02 -18.95 -8.04
CA LEU A 363 19.88 -20.11 -7.77
C LEU A 363 19.44 -21.38 -8.51
N LEU A 364 18.14 -21.66 -8.55
CA LEU A 364 17.60 -22.83 -9.25
C LEU A 364 17.70 -22.72 -10.78
N SER A 365 17.85 -21.50 -11.32
CA SER A 365 18.08 -21.29 -12.75
C SER A 365 19.53 -21.52 -13.18
N GLN A 366 20.47 -21.64 -12.23
CA GLN A 366 21.88 -21.85 -12.52
C GLN A 366 22.20 -23.34 -12.70
N PRO A 367 23.01 -23.73 -13.71
CA PRO A 367 23.40 -25.12 -13.91
C PRO A 367 24.22 -25.71 -12.75
N ALA A 368 25.07 -24.89 -12.13
CA ALA A 368 25.94 -25.27 -11.02
C ALA A 368 26.19 -24.04 -10.12
N PRO A 369 25.21 -23.67 -9.26
CA PRO A 369 25.40 -22.58 -8.32
C PRO A 369 26.49 -22.93 -7.29
N GLU A 370 27.23 -21.93 -6.83
CA GLU A 370 28.26 -22.13 -5.80
C GLU A 370 27.64 -22.67 -4.50
N ALA A 371 28.17 -23.79 -3.99
CA ALA A 371 27.63 -24.47 -2.79
C ALA A 371 27.54 -23.52 -1.57
N SER A 372 28.55 -22.68 -1.35
CA SER A 372 28.58 -21.70 -0.25
C SER A 372 27.41 -20.69 -0.34
N THR A 373 27.05 -20.29 -1.56
CA THR A 373 25.94 -19.37 -1.83
C THR A 373 24.60 -20.06 -1.62
N VAL A 374 24.46 -21.32 -2.06
CA VAL A 374 23.25 -22.12 -1.81
C VAL A 374 23.06 -22.36 -0.32
N GLU A 375 24.11 -22.72 0.42
CA GLU A 375 24.05 -22.88 1.88
C GLU A 375 23.64 -21.59 2.58
N ARG A 376 24.19 -20.44 2.18
CA ARG A 376 23.77 -19.14 2.71
C ARG A 376 22.29 -18.88 2.42
N ALA A 377 21.82 -19.18 1.21
CA ALA A 377 20.42 -19.03 0.83
C ALA A 377 19.50 -19.92 1.66
N LEU A 378 19.87 -21.18 1.88
CA LEU A 378 19.12 -22.10 2.74
C LEU A 378 19.00 -21.54 4.16
N ARG A 379 20.09 -21.03 4.75
CA ARG A 379 20.03 -20.39 6.08
C ARG A 379 19.09 -19.19 6.10
N CYS A 380 19.22 -18.27 5.15
CA CYS A 380 18.39 -17.06 5.10
C CYS A 380 16.90 -17.38 4.86
N ILE A 381 16.60 -18.35 3.98
CA ILE A 381 15.24 -18.79 3.69
C ILE A 381 14.66 -19.57 4.87
N GLY A 382 15.45 -20.39 5.57
CA GLY A 382 15.03 -21.06 6.80
C GLY A 382 14.61 -20.07 7.90
N LEU A 383 15.38 -19.00 8.11
CA LEU A 383 15.00 -17.91 9.03
C LEU A 383 13.73 -17.18 8.56
N SER A 384 13.54 -17.07 7.26
CA SER A 384 12.36 -16.47 6.64
C SER A 384 11.11 -17.32 6.84
N ILE A 385 11.23 -18.65 6.76
CA ILE A 385 10.15 -19.59 7.10
C ILE A 385 9.73 -19.40 8.56
N ASN A 386 10.68 -19.34 9.49
CA ASN A 386 10.36 -19.13 10.92
C ASN A 386 9.61 -17.80 11.16
N LEU A 387 10.03 -16.73 10.47
CA LEU A 387 9.35 -15.44 10.51
C LEU A 387 7.92 -15.55 9.97
N LEU A 388 7.74 -16.16 8.79
CA LEU A 388 6.43 -16.33 8.16
C LEU A 388 5.49 -17.19 9.02
N GLU A 389 6.00 -18.24 9.66
CA GLU A 389 5.24 -19.05 10.63
C GLU A 389 4.77 -18.23 11.82
N ALA A 390 5.63 -17.38 12.37
CA ALA A 390 5.30 -16.55 13.52
C ALA A 390 4.21 -15.50 13.22
N VAL A 391 4.09 -15.06 11.96
CA VAL A 391 3.10 -14.05 11.55
C VAL A 391 1.89 -14.63 10.80
N ALA A 392 1.88 -15.93 10.49
CA ALA A 392 0.85 -16.57 9.65
C ALA A 392 -0.58 -16.46 10.19
N GLU A 393 -0.75 -16.50 11.51
CA GLU A 393 -2.08 -16.39 12.15
C GLU A 393 -2.69 -14.98 12.00
N GLN A 394 -1.85 -13.97 11.79
CA GLN A 394 -2.30 -12.58 11.70
C GLN A 394 -2.26 -12.02 10.26
N SER A 395 -1.51 -12.66 9.37
CA SER A 395 -1.31 -12.20 7.99
C SER A 395 -1.74 -13.28 6.99
N ALA A 396 -2.82 -13.02 6.24
CA ALA A 396 -3.29 -13.93 5.20
C ALA A 396 -2.24 -14.14 4.09
N LEU A 397 -1.47 -13.10 3.75
CA LEU A 397 -0.34 -13.22 2.83
C LEU A 397 0.76 -14.12 3.39
N ALA A 398 1.04 -14.09 4.70
CA ALA A 398 2.04 -14.96 5.29
C ALA A 398 1.59 -16.43 5.25
N LYS A 399 0.31 -16.67 5.57
CA LYS A 399 -0.30 -17.99 5.47
C LYS A 399 -0.26 -18.55 4.05
N ALA A 400 -0.50 -17.71 3.04
CA ALA A 400 -0.44 -18.09 1.63
C ALA A 400 1.00 -18.28 1.11
N SER A 401 1.95 -17.45 1.55
CA SER A 401 3.36 -17.48 1.10
C SER A 401 4.17 -18.59 1.74
N LEU A 402 3.88 -18.97 2.99
CA LEU A 402 4.61 -19.99 3.74
C LEU A 402 4.81 -21.33 2.98
N PRO A 403 3.77 -21.99 2.42
CA PRO A 403 3.96 -23.24 1.68
C PRO A 403 4.86 -23.08 0.46
N VAL A 404 4.80 -21.93 -0.22
CA VAL A 404 5.64 -21.64 -1.39
C VAL A 404 7.11 -21.53 -0.97
N VAL A 405 7.41 -20.76 0.08
CA VAL A 405 8.78 -20.59 0.57
C VAL A 405 9.36 -21.90 1.11
N LYS A 406 8.55 -22.72 1.80
CA LYS A 406 8.94 -24.08 2.24
C LYS A 406 9.31 -24.98 1.06
N ALA A 407 8.51 -24.99 0.00
CA ALA A 407 8.79 -25.77 -1.20
C ALA A 407 10.08 -25.32 -1.89
N LEU A 408 10.29 -24.00 -2.00
CA LEU A 408 11.52 -23.44 -2.56
C LEU A 408 12.77 -23.80 -1.74
N HIS A 409 12.66 -23.75 -0.42
CA HIS A 409 13.72 -24.19 0.49
C HIS A 409 14.07 -25.68 0.26
N GLN A 410 13.06 -26.55 0.21
CA GLN A 410 13.27 -27.98 -0.06
C GLN A 410 13.93 -28.25 -1.42
N ARG A 411 13.52 -27.51 -2.47
CA ARG A 411 14.13 -27.64 -3.80
C ARG A 411 15.60 -27.21 -3.81
N LEU A 412 15.94 -26.13 -3.10
CA LEU A 412 17.33 -25.70 -2.93
C LEU A 412 18.15 -26.74 -2.14
N GLN A 413 17.57 -27.36 -1.12
CA GLN A 413 18.23 -28.46 -0.39
C GLN A 413 18.55 -29.63 -1.33
N GLY A 414 17.59 -30.00 -2.19
CA GLY A 414 17.79 -31.03 -3.20
C GLY A 414 18.95 -30.73 -4.14
N SER A 415 19.15 -29.46 -4.53
CA SER A 415 20.23 -29.07 -5.46
C SER A 415 21.64 -29.30 -4.90
N LEU A 416 21.83 -29.32 -3.57
CA LEU A 416 23.11 -29.65 -2.94
C LEU A 416 23.40 -31.16 -2.91
N HIS A 417 22.37 -32.01 -2.99
CA HIS A 417 22.51 -33.46 -2.86
C HIS A 417 22.77 -34.16 -4.21
N VAL A 418 22.71 -33.44 -5.34
CA VAL A 418 22.83 -34.00 -6.70
C VAL A 418 24.30 -34.26 -7.11
N ASP A 419 25.29 -33.92 -6.28
CA ASP A 419 26.72 -34.13 -6.60
C ASP A 419 27.21 -35.60 -6.57
N HIS A 420 26.33 -36.61 -6.46
CA HIS A 420 26.75 -38.02 -6.43
C HIS A 420 26.00 -39.05 -7.30
N GLU A 421 24.98 -38.69 -8.09
CA GLU A 421 24.43 -39.64 -9.08
C GLU A 421 24.17 -38.98 -10.44
N GLU A 422 24.60 -39.68 -11.50
CA GLU A 422 24.55 -39.27 -12.90
C GLU A 422 23.20 -38.64 -13.31
N VAL A 423 23.27 -37.45 -13.89
CA VAL A 423 22.12 -36.68 -14.34
C VAL A 423 21.48 -37.32 -15.58
N SER A 424 20.25 -37.83 -15.44
CA SER A 424 19.31 -38.05 -16.54
C SER A 424 18.52 -36.75 -16.81
N PRO A 425 18.34 -36.31 -18.07
CA PRO A 425 17.71 -35.03 -18.37
C PRO A 425 16.19 -35.20 -18.44
N ALA A 426 15.50 -35.16 -17.30
CA ALA A 426 14.05 -35.07 -17.28
C ALA A 426 13.60 -34.08 -16.21
N LEU A 427 13.17 -32.89 -16.65
CA LEU A 427 12.42 -31.94 -15.84
C LEU A 427 11.04 -32.55 -15.52
N PRO A 428 10.69 -32.80 -14.24
CA PRO A 428 9.32 -33.14 -13.88
C PRO A 428 8.48 -31.85 -13.86
N LYS A 429 7.28 -31.91 -14.45
CA LYS A 429 6.31 -30.80 -14.53
C LYS A 429 5.90 -30.36 -13.11
N LEU A 430 5.80 -29.04 -12.89
CA LEU A 430 5.13 -28.50 -11.69
C LEU A 430 3.67 -29.01 -11.64
N PRO A 431 3.10 -29.27 -10.45
CA PRO A 431 1.67 -29.54 -10.31
C PRO A 431 0.90 -28.32 -10.82
N LEU A 432 -0.04 -28.53 -11.74
CA LEU A 432 -0.85 -27.46 -12.34
C LEU A 432 -1.91 -26.89 -11.37
N ASP A 433 -2.00 -27.38 -10.14
CA ASP A 433 -3.11 -27.07 -9.23
C ASP A 433 -2.66 -26.28 -8.01
N ILE A 434 -2.27 -25.02 -8.21
CA ILE A 434 -2.45 -23.96 -7.19
C ILE A 434 -3.18 -22.82 -7.88
N VAL A 435 -4.47 -23.04 -8.11
CA VAL A 435 -5.41 -21.99 -8.47
C VAL A 435 -5.79 -21.29 -7.16
N LEU A 436 -5.24 -20.10 -6.91
CA LEU A 436 -5.80 -19.15 -5.95
C LEU A 436 -6.99 -18.46 -6.64
N THR A 437 -8.15 -19.11 -6.66
CA THR A 437 -9.42 -18.44 -6.94
C THR A 437 -10.20 -18.24 -5.65
N PRO A 438 -10.85 -17.08 -5.47
CA PRO A 438 -11.81 -16.89 -4.39
C PRO A 438 -13.03 -17.77 -4.66
N ARG A 439 -13.48 -18.47 -3.62
CA ARG A 439 -14.69 -19.29 -3.60
C ARG A 439 -15.93 -18.38 -3.47
N PRO A 440 -16.90 -18.40 -4.40
CA PRO A 440 -18.22 -17.82 -4.19
C PRO A 440 -19.24 -18.95 -4.02
N ASP A 441 -19.72 -19.16 -2.81
CA ASP A 441 -20.98 -19.85 -2.54
C ASP A 441 -21.82 -18.80 -1.77
N VAL A 442 -23.06 -18.39 -2.11
CA VAL A 442 -24.26 -19.17 -2.46
C VAL A 442 -25.34 -18.29 -3.13
N MET A 443 -26.09 -18.93 -4.05
CA MET A 443 -27.48 -18.73 -4.51
C MET A 443 -27.82 -17.88 -5.75
N GLY A 444 -28.33 -18.58 -6.78
CA GLY A 444 -29.21 -18.04 -7.82
C GLY A 444 -29.18 -18.84 -9.12
N SER A 445 -30.14 -19.75 -9.32
CA SER A 445 -30.30 -20.57 -10.53
C SER A 445 -30.66 -19.75 -11.77
N GLY A 446 -30.12 -20.10 -12.94
CA GLY A 446 -30.65 -19.66 -14.24
C GLY A 446 -29.58 -19.72 -15.33
N GLY A 447 -29.79 -20.52 -16.37
CA GLY A 447 -28.76 -20.87 -17.34
C GLY A 447 -28.58 -19.91 -18.53
N SER A 448 -27.87 -20.47 -19.51
CA SER A 448 -27.63 -20.05 -20.90
C SER A 448 -26.39 -19.21 -21.21
N ASP A 449 -25.80 -19.61 -22.34
CA ASP A 449 -24.55 -19.20 -22.97
C ASP A 449 -24.40 -17.68 -23.17
N ASN A 450 -23.16 -17.18 -23.08
CA ASN A 450 -22.53 -16.50 -24.21
C ASN A 450 -21.04 -16.18 -23.97
N THR A 451 -20.27 -16.48 -25.00
CA THR A 451 -18.90 -16.05 -25.31
C THR A 451 -18.65 -14.55 -25.09
N ILE A 452 -17.62 -14.21 -24.31
CA ILE A 452 -16.86 -12.96 -24.45
C ILE A 452 -15.37 -13.30 -24.40
N THR A 453 -14.71 -12.98 -25.49
CA THR A 453 -13.27 -13.09 -25.74
C THR A 453 -12.48 -11.96 -25.07
N ASP A 454 -11.23 -12.31 -24.72
CA ASP A 454 -10.02 -11.51 -24.72
C ASP A 454 -9.67 -10.53 -23.59
N SER A 455 -8.57 -10.94 -22.91
CA SER A 455 -7.42 -10.13 -22.48
C SER A 455 -7.43 -9.47 -21.10
N LEU A 456 -7.35 -10.29 -20.05
CA LEU A 456 -6.75 -9.91 -18.76
C LEU A 456 -5.90 -11.08 -18.25
N TRP A 457 -4.72 -10.75 -17.70
CA TRP A 457 -3.67 -11.63 -17.14
C TRP A 457 -2.55 -12.06 -18.10
N THR A 458 -1.54 -11.20 -18.24
CA THR A 458 -0.15 -11.63 -18.47
C THR A 458 0.75 -10.99 -17.41
N PHE A 459 0.92 -11.68 -16.28
CA PHE A 459 2.21 -11.66 -15.57
C PHE A 459 3.17 -12.44 -16.47
N ASP A 460 4.01 -11.73 -17.20
CA ASP A 460 4.90 -12.34 -18.17
C ASP A 460 6.08 -13.01 -17.45
N TYR A 461 5.91 -14.30 -17.13
CA TYR A 461 6.98 -15.21 -16.72
C TYR A 461 7.42 -16.10 -17.89
N HIS A 462 7.37 -15.60 -19.13
CA HIS A 462 7.92 -16.31 -20.29
C HIS A 462 8.94 -15.46 -21.03
N SER A 463 10.21 -15.58 -20.63
CA SER A 463 11.36 -15.41 -21.54
C SER A 463 12.63 -16.02 -20.95
N THR A 464 12.66 -17.34 -20.84
CA THR A 464 13.83 -18.20 -21.14
C THR A 464 13.37 -19.65 -21.27
N GLN A 465 12.79 -20.00 -22.42
CA GLN A 465 13.05 -21.33 -22.99
C GLN A 465 13.74 -21.09 -24.31
N LEU A 466 15.03 -21.44 -24.34
CA LEU A 466 15.72 -21.77 -25.58
C LEU A 466 14.91 -22.86 -26.28
N SER A 467 14.61 -22.62 -27.54
CA SER A 467 13.82 -23.43 -28.46
C SER A 467 14.21 -24.92 -28.46
N LEU A 468 13.22 -25.80 -28.34
CA LEU A 468 13.26 -27.12 -28.95
C LEU A 468 11.95 -27.34 -29.73
N ASN A 469 12.08 -27.26 -31.05
CA ASN A 469 11.04 -27.64 -32.02
C ASN A 469 10.73 -29.13 -31.90
N PHE A 470 9.45 -29.47 -31.86
CA PHE A 470 8.91 -30.64 -32.58
C PHE A 470 7.58 -30.25 -33.20
N GLY A 471 7.51 -30.31 -34.53
CA GLY A 471 6.30 -30.05 -35.31
C GLY A 471 5.41 -31.28 -35.44
N SER A 472 4.12 -31.06 -35.66
CA SER A 472 3.36 -31.48 -36.86
C SER A 472 1.85 -31.48 -36.60
N SER A 473 1.10 -31.01 -37.62
CA SER A 473 -0.34 -31.20 -37.87
C SER A 473 -1.26 -30.43 -36.90
N TRP A 474 -2.19 -29.56 -37.34
CA TRP A 474 -3.17 -29.77 -38.40
C TRP A 474 -3.55 -28.46 -39.09
N ASP A 475 -3.48 -28.47 -40.43
CA ASP A 475 -4.32 -27.65 -41.30
C ASP A 475 -5.76 -28.14 -41.24
N SER A 476 -6.73 -27.22 -41.17
CA SER A 476 -7.81 -27.10 -42.18
C SER A 476 -9.04 -26.36 -41.66
N PHE A 477 -9.66 -25.64 -42.60
CA PHE A 477 -10.93 -24.91 -42.56
C PHE A 477 -10.91 -23.57 -41.83
N GLY A 478 -11.18 -22.44 -42.45
CA GLY A 478 -11.73 -22.19 -43.78
C GLY A 478 -12.40 -20.83 -43.73
N SER A 479 -11.87 -19.90 -44.52
CA SER A 479 -12.44 -18.66 -45.02
C SER A 479 -13.97 -18.51 -44.88
N GLU A 480 -14.44 -17.36 -44.39
CA GLU A 480 -15.46 -16.57 -45.10
C GLU A 480 -15.52 -15.09 -44.69
N LYS A 481 -15.77 -14.26 -45.70
CA LYS A 481 -15.77 -12.79 -45.74
C LYS A 481 -17.08 -12.20 -45.21
N CYS A 482 -17.08 -10.99 -44.65
CA CYS A 482 -17.60 -9.75 -45.30
C CYS A 482 -17.83 -8.57 -44.33
N ASN A 483 -17.21 -7.44 -44.68
CA ASN A 483 -17.73 -6.07 -44.80
C ASN A 483 -18.49 -5.35 -43.66
N SER A 484 -17.79 -4.36 -43.10
CA SER A 484 -18.10 -2.91 -43.10
C SER A 484 -19.56 -2.44 -43.17
N HIS A 485 -19.97 -1.60 -42.20
CA HIS A 485 -20.63 -0.32 -42.47
C HIS A 485 -20.52 0.65 -41.28
N THR A 486 -20.35 1.93 -41.61
CA THR A 486 -20.11 3.10 -40.77
C THR A 486 -21.38 3.94 -40.52
N LEU A 487 -21.51 4.45 -39.27
CA LEU A 487 -22.15 5.72 -38.79
C LEU A 487 -23.70 5.86 -38.84
N PRO A 488 -24.36 6.85 -38.13
CA PRO A 488 -23.90 7.92 -37.20
C PRO A 488 -24.75 8.13 -35.89
N LEU A 489 -24.34 9.11 -35.06
CA LEU A 489 -25.09 9.78 -33.98
C LEU A 489 -26.35 10.53 -34.48
N ASP A 490 -27.48 10.42 -33.78
CA ASP A 490 -28.23 11.53 -33.14
C ASP A 490 -29.65 11.10 -32.70
N SER A 491 -30.15 11.78 -31.65
CA SER A 491 -31.55 11.83 -31.16
C SER A 491 -32.01 10.72 -30.20
N ILE A 492 -32.27 11.11 -28.94
CA ILE A 492 -33.63 11.16 -28.35
C ILE A 492 -33.48 11.63 -26.90
N ALA A 493 -34.00 12.83 -26.64
CA ALA A 493 -34.44 13.28 -25.32
C ALA A 493 -35.91 12.86 -25.12
N ASP A 494 -36.28 12.77 -23.85
CA ASP A 494 -37.63 12.72 -23.28
C ASP A 494 -38.35 11.38 -23.07
N HIS A 495 -38.90 11.31 -21.84
CA HIS A 495 -39.89 10.38 -21.24
C HIS A 495 -39.39 9.10 -20.55
N ALA A 496 -39.39 9.11 -19.21
CA ALA A 496 -40.41 8.42 -18.40
C ALA A 496 -40.06 8.46 -16.89
N THR A 497 -40.76 9.26 -16.07
CA THR A 497 -41.84 8.85 -15.13
C THR A 497 -41.39 8.03 -13.91
N LEU A 498 -41.43 8.66 -12.73
CA LEU A 498 -41.46 8.03 -11.40
C LEU A 498 -42.64 7.04 -11.27
N PRO A 499 -42.46 5.91 -10.57
CA PRO A 499 -43.54 5.24 -9.89
C PRO A 499 -43.48 5.51 -8.38
N SER A 500 -44.61 5.97 -7.86
CA SER A 500 -44.94 6.10 -6.44
C SER A 500 -45.61 4.83 -5.88
N LEU A 501 -45.41 4.62 -4.57
CA LEU A 501 -46.19 3.82 -3.57
C LEU A 501 -45.83 2.33 -3.39
N PRO A 502 -46.09 1.71 -2.20
CA PRO A 502 -46.85 2.20 -1.05
C PRO A 502 -46.14 2.10 0.32
N GLY A 503 -46.67 2.85 1.28
CA GLY A 503 -46.25 2.80 2.68
C GLY A 503 -46.64 1.52 3.39
N GLN A 504 -45.73 1.06 4.25
CA GLN A 504 -46.06 0.29 5.44
C GLN A 504 -45.40 0.98 6.63
N GLY A 505 -46.23 1.52 7.50
CA GLY A 505 -45.79 1.98 8.81
C GLY A 505 -45.41 0.79 9.67
N VAL A 506 -44.21 0.83 10.25
CA VAL A 506 -43.86 0.04 11.43
C VAL A 506 -43.35 1.02 12.47
N SER A 507 -43.96 0.88 13.64
CA SER A 507 -43.89 1.75 14.81
C SER A 507 -42.47 2.03 15.29
N ALA A 508 -42.22 3.30 15.61
CA ALA A 508 -41.21 3.69 16.56
C ALA A 508 -41.54 3.06 17.92
N ASN A 509 -40.66 2.21 18.43
CA ASN A 509 -40.42 1.93 19.85
C ASN A 509 -39.33 0.85 19.95
N GLY A 510 -38.10 1.29 20.22
CA GLY A 510 -36.95 0.40 20.37
C GLY A 510 -35.59 1.10 20.36
N PHE A 511 -35.51 2.38 20.72
CA PHE A 511 -34.24 2.99 21.13
C PHE A 511 -34.17 2.88 22.65
N VAL A 512 -33.62 1.77 23.13
CA VAL A 512 -33.07 1.70 24.48
C VAL A 512 -31.69 2.35 24.40
N ASN A 513 -31.49 3.34 25.27
CA ASN A 513 -30.22 4.01 25.50
C ASN A 513 -29.12 2.97 25.82
N ASP A 514 -28.21 2.72 24.88
CA ASP A 514 -26.91 2.13 25.20
C ASP A 514 -25.85 3.22 25.07
N SER A 515 -25.35 3.65 26.22
CA SER A 515 -24.28 4.63 26.43
C SER A 515 -22.88 4.12 26.05
N SER A 516 -22.76 2.97 25.38
CA SER A 516 -21.49 2.28 25.13
C SER A 516 -20.56 2.96 24.13
N GLY A 517 -21.09 3.78 23.22
CA GLY A 517 -20.28 4.52 22.25
C GLY A 517 -19.49 5.70 22.85
N ALA A 518 -19.99 6.28 23.94
CA ALA A 518 -19.35 7.41 24.62
C ALA A 518 -18.23 6.94 25.57
N ASP A 519 -18.41 5.78 26.20
CA ASP A 519 -17.40 5.17 27.08
C ASP A 519 -16.20 4.63 26.28
N LEU A 520 -16.39 4.14 25.05
CA LEU A 520 -15.30 3.70 24.17
C LEU A 520 -14.34 4.84 23.81
N LEU A 521 -14.83 6.06 23.60
CA LEU A 521 -14.01 7.24 23.28
C LEU A 521 -13.33 7.84 24.52
N ALA A 522 -13.91 7.65 25.72
CA ALA A 522 -13.29 8.06 26.98
C ALA A 522 -12.25 7.05 27.48
N GLN A 523 -12.42 5.75 27.18
CA GLN A 523 -11.44 4.70 27.44
C GLN A 523 -10.29 4.70 26.42
N MET A 524 -10.57 5.14 25.18
CA MET A 524 -9.55 5.52 24.20
C MET A 524 -9.08 6.94 24.49
N ASP A 525 -8.36 7.18 25.59
CA ASP A 525 -7.75 8.47 25.88
C ASP A 525 -6.70 8.85 24.81
N ILE A 526 -7.19 9.31 23.65
CA ILE A 526 -6.43 9.77 22.48
C ILE A 526 -5.57 11.00 22.83
N SER A 527 -5.80 11.61 23.99
CA SER A 527 -5.10 12.80 24.45
C SER A 527 -3.77 12.51 25.16
N THR A 528 -3.56 11.30 25.71
CA THR A 528 -2.36 10.99 26.50
C THR A 528 -1.65 9.67 26.16
N ASP A 529 -2.22 8.82 25.29
CA ASP A 529 -1.67 7.47 25.13
C ASP A 529 -0.41 7.41 24.25
N GLU A 530 0.74 7.11 24.87
CA GLU A 530 2.04 6.79 24.24
C GLU A 530 1.97 5.50 23.38
N HIS A 531 0.84 4.80 23.36
CA HIS A 531 0.65 3.50 22.69
C HIS A 531 -0.10 3.60 21.35
N PHE A 532 -0.53 4.80 20.93
CA PHE A 532 -0.98 5.01 19.56
C PHE A 532 0.22 4.89 18.63
N PRO A 533 0.17 4.12 17.53
CA PRO A 533 1.29 4.08 16.60
C PRO A 533 1.50 5.49 16.04
N HIS A 534 2.51 6.21 16.57
CA HIS A 534 3.06 7.49 16.10
C HIS A 534 3.44 7.49 14.62
N TRP A 535 3.29 6.35 13.96
CA TRP A 535 3.55 6.15 12.56
C TRP A 535 2.28 6.01 11.73
N TYR A 536 1.04 6.12 12.23
CA TYR A 536 -0.17 6.13 11.38
C TYR A 536 -0.77 7.53 11.26
N ILE A 537 -0.72 8.28 12.36
CA ILE A 537 -1.18 9.66 12.49
C ILE A 537 -0.06 10.42 13.24
N ASP A 538 0.48 11.50 12.65
CA ASP A 538 1.58 12.31 13.25
C ASP A 538 1.07 13.50 14.06
#